data_AF-A0A069QRA2-F1
#
_entry.id   AF-A0A069QRA2-F1
#
_cell.length_a   1.000
_cell.length_b   1.000
_cell.length_c   1.000
_cell.angle_alpha   90.00
_cell.angle_beta   90.00
_cell.angle_gamma   90.00
#
_symmetry.space_group_name_H-M   'P 1'
#
loop_
_entity.id
_entity.type
_entity.pdbx_description
1 polymer ?
#
loop_
_entity_poly.entity_id
_entity_poly.type
_entity_poly.pdbx_seq_one_letter_code
_entity_poly.pdbx_strand_id
1 'polypeptide(L)'
;MHRRIMMMRSDLDRLCVEGVNYSVQPNNEIWYTTIDNNKADAVAMLNNYGGDRDIKILEHVFENGLWKVKADRPIVYIPEHYIRFAPNIVSISIPNRVITLSAWSMGLERYPQGTPNLRTVILSSVPKLFNSQFQPFQCGDLDIYVPKEGLEEFTSLKIISKTPSNRVHEWGNPELQLNIVDPYARQTLERLYNGKMSMANVLRITVLNNTFNNSLQLRTFEELKYFTSVTSMYRTFYGCKNLTGTMTIPSSVMTVNGTTFYQTQLVGIEFLAQNFKWGHGMVWACPKLEWIKMHSKEVPQKITANDQYPFDFAINNNTWKLYVPDQSVDKYKADHNFKNLGERIRPMSEFNN
;
A
#
# COMPACT_ATOMS: atom_id res chain seq x y z
N MET A 1 16.51 -23.01 -23.11
CA MET A 1 15.36 -22.18 -23.50
C MET A 1 14.94 -21.37 -22.27
N HIS A 2 15.48 -20.16 -22.11
CA HIS A 2 15.27 -19.34 -20.91
C HIS A 2 13.97 -18.54 -21.06
N ARG A 3 12.86 -19.04 -20.50
CA ARG A 3 11.65 -18.23 -20.31
C ARG A 3 11.95 -17.18 -19.24
N ARG A 4 12.42 -16.00 -19.66
CA ARG A 4 12.27 -14.77 -18.88
C ARG A 4 10.78 -14.45 -18.85
N ILE A 5 10.09 -14.96 -17.83
CA ILE A 5 8.78 -14.45 -17.46
C ILE A 5 9.06 -13.11 -16.78
N MET A 6 8.91 -12.00 -17.51
CA MET A 6 8.67 -10.70 -16.89
C MET A 6 7.29 -10.78 -16.23
N MET A 7 7.23 -11.29 -15.00
CA MET A 7 6.09 -11.04 -14.12
C MET A 7 6.18 -9.57 -13.74
N MET A 8 5.19 -8.78 -14.16
CA MET A 8 4.91 -7.50 -13.52
C MET A 8 4.62 -7.80 -12.05
N ARG A 9 5.60 -7.55 -11.16
CA ARG A 9 5.40 -7.63 -9.71
C ARG A 9 4.23 -6.71 -9.37
N SER A 10 3.15 -7.29 -8.85
CA SER A 10 2.03 -6.53 -8.30
C SER A 10 2.51 -5.73 -7.08
N ASP A 11 1.76 -4.70 -6.68
CA ASP A 11 2.07 -3.95 -5.45
C ASP A 11 2.04 -4.84 -4.20
N LEU A 12 1.30 -5.95 -4.23
CA LEU A 12 1.26 -6.96 -3.18
C LEU A 12 2.55 -7.78 -3.10
N ASP A 13 3.22 -8.06 -4.23
CA ASP A 13 4.49 -8.80 -4.26
C ASP A 13 5.63 -8.02 -3.60
N ARG A 14 5.47 -6.70 -3.42
CA ARG A 14 6.42 -5.86 -2.67
C ARG A 14 6.25 -5.96 -1.16
N LEU A 15 5.13 -6.51 -0.70
CA LEU A 15 4.77 -6.66 0.72
C LEU A 15 5.01 -8.08 1.25
N CYS A 16 5.32 -9.02 0.35
CA CYS A 16 5.49 -10.42 0.68
C CYS A 16 6.98 -10.84 0.69
N VAL A 17 7.34 -11.68 1.65
CA VAL A 17 8.60 -12.44 1.66
C VAL A 17 8.22 -13.92 1.66
N GLU A 18 8.82 -14.72 0.77
CA GLU A 18 8.49 -16.15 0.61
C GLU A 18 6.99 -16.43 0.40
N GLY A 19 6.26 -15.50 -0.23
CA GLY A 19 4.81 -15.63 -0.47
C GLY A 19 3.93 -15.31 0.74
N VAL A 20 4.52 -14.93 1.88
CA VAL A 20 3.81 -14.50 3.10
C VAL A 20 3.81 -12.97 3.20
N ASN A 21 2.63 -12.38 3.37
CA ASN A 21 2.49 -10.93 3.57
C ASN A 21 2.76 -10.57 5.03
N TYR A 22 3.99 -10.17 5.34
CA TYR A 22 4.38 -9.77 6.70
C TYR A 22 3.98 -8.32 7.05
N SER A 23 3.43 -7.53 6.11
CA SER A 23 2.95 -6.17 6.40
C SER A 23 1.72 -6.16 7.31
N VAL A 24 0.99 -7.27 7.38
CA VAL A 24 -0.20 -7.44 8.23
C VAL A 24 0.11 -8.13 9.56
N GLN A 25 1.38 -8.36 9.89
CA GLN A 25 1.79 -9.01 11.14
C GLN A 25 1.37 -8.17 12.36
N PRO A 26 0.54 -8.70 13.27
CA PRO A 26 0.20 -8.02 14.51
C PRO A 26 1.41 -7.78 15.40
N ASN A 27 1.39 -6.69 16.16
CA ASN A 27 2.52 -6.32 17.03
C ASN A 27 2.76 -7.29 18.20
N ASN A 28 1.79 -8.15 18.51
CA ASN A 28 1.87 -9.16 19.56
C ASN A 28 2.11 -10.58 19.00
N GLU A 29 2.50 -10.71 17.74
CA GLU A 29 2.75 -12.01 17.12
C GLU A 29 4.16 -12.14 16.54
N ILE A 30 4.74 -13.33 16.64
CA ILE A 30 5.97 -13.77 15.93
C ILE A 30 5.56 -14.88 14.97
N TRP A 31 5.94 -14.75 13.70
CA TRP A 31 5.66 -15.77 12.70
C TRP A 31 6.94 -16.48 12.26
N TYR A 32 6.87 -17.77 11.99
CA TYR A 32 8.04 -18.54 11.56
C TYR A 32 7.69 -19.79 10.76
N THR A 33 8.66 -20.32 10.04
CA THR A 33 8.57 -21.61 9.34
C THR A 33 9.63 -22.57 9.85
N THR A 34 9.39 -23.87 9.65
CA THR A 34 10.34 -24.92 10.04
C THR A 34 10.56 -25.89 8.90
N ILE A 35 11.69 -26.60 8.92
CA ILE A 35 12.05 -27.60 7.89
C ILE A 35 11.09 -28.79 7.84
N ASP A 36 10.37 -29.04 8.93
CA ASP A 36 9.61 -30.26 9.18
C ASP A 36 8.15 -29.98 9.57
N ASN A 37 7.72 -28.71 9.51
CA ASN A 37 6.45 -28.21 10.03
C ASN A 37 6.22 -28.49 11.53
N ASN A 38 7.22 -28.97 12.27
CA ASN A 38 7.09 -29.16 13.71
C ASN A 38 7.24 -27.82 14.43
N LYS A 39 6.58 -27.73 15.58
CA LYS A 39 6.62 -26.57 16.47
C LYS A 39 8.03 -26.38 17.05
N ALA A 40 8.52 -25.15 17.06
CA ALA A 40 9.72 -24.74 17.79
C ALA A 40 9.33 -23.95 19.06
N ASP A 41 9.47 -24.57 20.23
CA ASP A 41 9.09 -23.97 21.53
C ASP A 41 9.92 -22.74 21.90
N ALA A 42 11.16 -22.64 21.38
CA ALA A 42 12.04 -21.49 21.61
C ALA A 42 11.39 -20.14 21.25
N VAL A 43 10.54 -20.12 20.22
CA VAL A 43 9.84 -18.91 19.76
C VAL A 43 8.81 -18.40 20.78
N ALA A 44 8.36 -19.25 21.70
CA ALA A 44 7.47 -18.85 22.79
C ALA A 44 8.22 -18.28 24.01
N MET A 45 9.55 -18.39 24.06
CA MET A 45 10.37 -17.98 25.22
C MET A 45 10.77 -16.49 25.15
N LEU A 46 9.78 -15.60 25.26
CA LEU A 46 9.97 -14.14 25.20
C LEU A 46 10.35 -13.47 26.53
N ASN A 47 10.38 -14.24 27.63
CA ASN A 47 10.56 -13.75 29.00
C ASN A 47 11.95 -14.02 29.61
N ASN A 48 12.88 -14.53 28.81
CA ASN A 48 14.27 -14.74 29.20
C ASN A 48 15.01 -13.41 29.46
N TYR A 49 16.28 -13.48 29.84
CA TYR A 49 17.10 -12.29 30.09
C TYR A 49 17.10 -11.33 28.88
N GLY A 50 16.87 -10.05 29.13
CA GLY A 50 16.69 -9.04 28.07
C GLY A 50 15.32 -9.07 27.37
N GLY A 51 14.40 -9.94 27.79
CA GLY A 51 13.00 -10.01 27.35
C GLY A 51 12.00 -9.39 28.33
N ASP A 52 10.71 -9.57 28.05
CA ASP A 52 9.62 -9.09 28.90
C ASP A 52 9.22 -10.16 29.91
N ARG A 53 9.49 -9.93 31.21
CA ARG A 53 9.23 -10.93 32.27
C ARG A 53 7.74 -11.22 32.49
N ASP A 54 6.86 -10.29 32.12
CA ASP A 54 5.42 -10.37 32.39
C ASP A 54 4.62 -10.81 31.16
N ILE A 55 5.27 -11.00 30.01
CA ILE A 55 4.61 -11.42 28.78
C ILE A 55 4.06 -12.83 28.90
N LYS A 56 2.85 -13.03 28.41
CA LYS A 56 2.19 -14.34 28.40
C LYS A 56 1.93 -14.77 26.97
N ILE A 57 2.25 -16.02 26.67
CA ILE A 57 1.89 -16.63 25.39
C ILE A 57 0.45 -17.13 25.49
N LEU A 58 -0.40 -16.62 24.61
CA LEU A 58 -1.81 -16.97 24.52
C LEU A 58 -2.02 -18.17 23.60
N GLU A 59 -1.37 -18.14 22.43
CA GLU A 59 -1.62 -19.12 21.37
C GLU A 59 -0.31 -19.42 20.64
N HIS A 60 -0.17 -20.66 20.16
CA HIS A 60 0.94 -21.10 19.32
C HIS A 60 0.39 -22.04 18.25
N VAL A 61 -0.02 -21.46 17.12
CA VAL A 61 -0.88 -22.12 16.12
C VAL A 61 -0.15 -22.27 14.79
N PHE A 62 -0.40 -23.36 14.08
CA PHE A 62 0.05 -23.56 12.71
C PHE A 62 -1.11 -23.33 11.73
N GLU A 63 -0.98 -22.36 10.84
CA GLU A 63 -2.01 -21.99 9.88
C GLU A 63 -1.38 -21.68 8.52
N ASN A 64 -1.92 -22.28 7.45
CA ASN A 64 -1.49 -22.01 6.07
C ASN A 64 0.02 -22.14 5.83
N GLY A 65 0.69 -23.12 6.48
CA GLY A 65 2.12 -23.34 6.33
C GLY A 65 3.01 -22.46 7.21
N LEU A 66 2.43 -21.69 8.14
CA LEU A 66 3.13 -20.73 8.98
C LEU A 66 2.80 -20.96 10.46
N TRP A 67 3.81 -21.03 11.30
CA TRP A 67 3.63 -21.00 12.76
C TRP A 67 3.48 -19.56 13.22
N LYS A 68 2.53 -19.32 14.13
CA LYS A 68 2.28 -18.02 14.77
C LYS A 68 2.28 -18.20 16.28
N VAL A 69 3.15 -17.45 16.96
CA VAL A 69 3.16 -17.32 18.42
C VAL A 69 2.51 -15.99 18.76
N LYS A 70 1.47 -16.01 19.57
CA LYS A 70 0.71 -14.82 19.97
C LYS A 70 0.86 -14.57 21.45
N ALA A 71 1.25 -13.35 21.79
CA ALA A 71 1.37 -12.87 23.15
C ALA A 71 0.14 -12.04 23.59
N ASP A 72 0.00 -11.87 24.90
CA ASP A 72 -1.04 -11.05 25.54
C ASP A 72 -0.88 -9.54 25.33
N ARG A 73 0.30 -9.11 24.89
CA ARG A 73 0.67 -7.71 24.67
C ARG A 73 1.65 -7.58 23.50
N PRO A 74 1.83 -6.37 22.94
CA PRO A 74 2.83 -6.14 21.92
C PRO A 74 4.24 -6.57 22.34
N ILE A 75 4.96 -7.24 21.44
CA ILE A 75 6.31 -7.71 21.67
C ILE A 75 7.27 -6.56 21.39
N VAL A 76 8.04 -6.17 22.41
CA VAL A 76 8.95 -5.01 22.36
C VAL A 76 10.42 -5.43 22.49
N TYR A 77 10.68 -6.55 23.16
CA TYR A 77 12.03 -7.03 23.47
C TYR A 77 12.19 -8.47 23.00
N ILE A 78 13.25 -8.73 22.23
CA ILE A 78 13.68 -10.10 21.93
C ILE A 78 14.81 -10.46 22.91
N PRO A 79 14.64 -11.53 23.71
CA PRO A 79 15.61 -11.88 24.75
C PRO A 79 16.90 -12.45 24.18
N GLU A 80 17.90 -12.56 25.06
CA GLU A 80 19.17 -13.21 24.76
C GLU A 80 18.95 -14.70 24.44
N HIS A 81 19.74 -15.21 23.50
CA HIS A 81 19.67 -16.60 23.02
C HIS A 81 18.31 -17.06 22.45
N TYR A 82 17.39 -16.14 22.16
CA TYR A 82 16.00 -16.44 21.80
C TYR A 82 15.80 -17.65 20.89
N ILE A 83 16.27 -17.59 19.64
CA ILE A 83 16.27 -18.75 18.72
C ILE A 83 17.68 -19.23 18.43
N ARG A 84 18.60 -19.14 19.40
CA ARG A 84 20.01 -19.57 19.22
C ARG A 84 20.14 -21.09 19.08
N PHE A 85 19.25 -21.83 19.73
CA PHE A 85 19.27 -23.30 19.83
C PHE A 85 17.96 -23.88 19.30
N ALA A 86 17.57 -23.47 18.08
CA ALA A 86 16.30 -23.84 17.46
C ALA A 86 16.55 -24.48 16.09
N PRO A 87 16.99 -25.75 16.03
CA PRO A 87 17.57 -26.30 14.82
C PRO A 87 16.60 -26.49 13.67
N ASN A 88 15.29 -26.54 13.92
CA ASN A 88 14.28 -26.73 12.90
C ASN A 88 13.79 -25.44 12.25
N ILE A 89 14.09 -24.25 12.79
CA ILE A 89 13.62 -22.96 12.23
C ILE A 89 14.31 -22.64 10.92
N VAL A 90 13.54 -22.20 9.92
CA VAL A 90 14.00 -21.78 8.58
C VAL A 90 13.88 -20.27 8.39
N SER A 91 12.71 -19.71 8.71
CA SER A 91 12.47 -18.28 8.65
C SER A 91 11.74 -17.78 9.89
N ILE A 92 11.98 -16.54 10.30
CA ILE A 92 11.30 -15.90 11.44
C ILE A 92 11.04 -14.41 11.15
N SER A 93 9.88 -13.91 11.57
CA SER A 93 9.53 -12.49 11.47
C SER A 93 9.38 -11.81 12.82
N ILE A 94 9.85 -10.57 12.90
CA ILE A 94 9.92 -9.75 14.11
C ILE A 94 9.00 -8.54 13.94
N PRO A 95 7.98 -8.35 14.80
CA PRO A 95 6.94 -7.35 14.59
C PRO A 95 7.43 -5.92 14.81
N ASN A 96 6.65 -4.96 14.30
CA ASN A 96 7.05 -3.55 14.16
C ASN A 96 7.39 -2.85 15.49
N ARG A 97 6.82 -3.32 16.61
CA ARG A 97 7.08 -2.74 17.95
C ARG A 97 8.35 -3.25 18.65
N VAL A 98 9.10 -4.16 18.05
CA VAL A 98 10.37 -4.62 18.63
C VAL A 98 11.42 -3.52 18.54
N ILE A 99 11.95 -3.12 19.69
CA ILE A 99 12.97 -2.08 19.82
C ILE A 99 14.33 -2.69 20.11
N THR A 100 14.38 -3.81 20.84
CA THR A 100 15.63 -4.43 21.30
C THR A 100 15.82 -5.82 20.74
N LEU A 101 17.00 -6.08 20.16
CA LEU A 101 17.50 -7.42 19.86
C LEU A 101 18.68 -7.72 20.79
N SER A 102 18.47 -8.59 21.77
CA SER A 102 19.50 -8.96 22.75
C SER A 102 20.56 -9.89 22.13
N ALA A 103 21.59 -10.18 22.92
CA ALA A 103 22.77 -10.92 22.47
C ALA A 103 22.40 -12.28 21.86
N TRP A 104 22.98 -12.58 20.69
CA TRP A 104 22.81 -13.86 20.00
C TRP A 104 21.35 -14.30 19.77
N SER A 105 20.40 -13.37 19.79
CA SER A 105 18.96 -13.66 19.72
C SER A 105 18.55 -14.40 18.43
N MET A 106 19.27 -14.16 17.32
CA MET A 106 19.02 -14.75 16.00
C MET A 106 20.19 -15.63 15.54
N GLY A 107 20.81 -16.36 16.48
CA GLY A 107 21.86 -17.33 16.20
C GLY A 107 23.29 -16.83 16.45
N LEU A 108 24.19 -17.79 16.72
CA LEU A 108 25.62 -17.55 16.95
C LEU A 108 26.51 -18.09 15.83
N GLU A 109 26.33 -19.35 15.45
CA GLU A 109 27.13 -20.04 14.43
C GLU A 109 26.31 -21.22 13.88
N ARG A 110 26.69 -21.78 12.73
CA ARG A 110 25.98 -22.91 12.09
C ARG A 110 26.58 -24.24 12.56
N TYR A 111 25.98 -24.84 13.57
CA TYR A 111 26.33 -26.15 14.12
C TYR A 111 25.05 -26.92 14.50
N PRO A 112 25.10 -28.25 14.65
CA PRO A 112 23.89 -29.09 14.75
C PRO A 112 22.91 -28.72 15.88
N GLN A 113 23.42 -28.30 17.04
CA GLN A 113 22.59 -27.96 18.21
C GLN A 113 22.17 -26.48 18.24
N GLY A 114 22.72 -25.66 17.33
CA GLY A 114 22.35 -24.25 17.17
C GLY A 114 21.11 -24.09 16.30
N THR A 115 21.19 -23.17 15.35
CA THR A 115 20.11 -22.88 14.39
C THR A 115 20.64 -22.98 12.95
N PRO A 116 21.12 -24.18 12.54
CA PRO A 116 21.81 -24.35 11.26
C PRO A 116 20.89 -24.15 10.05
N ASN A 117 19.57 -24.27 10.23
CA ASN A 117 18.59 -24.16 9.16
C ASN A 117 18.01 -22.75 8.96
N LEU A 118 18.27 -21.81 9.87
CA LEU A 118 17.79 -20.44 9.70
C LEU A 118 18.43 -19.82 8.46
N ARG A 119 17.61 -19.33 7.55
CA ARG A 119 17.99 -18.64 6.33
C ARG A 119 17.45 -17.22 6.31
N THR A 120 16.21 -17.04 6.75
CA THR A 120 15.50 -15.77 6.53
C THR A 120 15.10 -15.12 7.86
N VAL A 121 15.43 -13.84 8.03
CA VAL A 121 14.90 -13.01 9.12
C VAL A 121 14.16 -11.83 8.53
N ILE A 122 12.90 -11.66 8.90
CA ILE A 122 12.04 -10.57 8.42
C ILE A 122 11.85 -9.57 9.56
N LEU A 123 12.26 -8.32 9.37
CA LEU A 123 12.09 -7.26 10.36
C LEU A 123 11.00 -6.29 9.91
N SER A 124 9.93 -6.12 10.68
CA SER A 124 8.88 -5.12 10.38
C SER A 124 9.30 -3.68 10.76
N SER A 125 10.41 -3.51 11.47
CA SER A 125 11.04 -2.23 11.80
C SER A 125 12.54 -2.40 12.08
N VAL A 126 13.29 -1.29 12.07
CA VAL A 126 14.70 -1.29 12.45
C VAL A 126 14.81 -1.35 13.98
N PRO A 127 15.54 -2.33 14.54
CA PRO A 127 15.77 -2.37 15.98
C PRO A 127 16.67 -1.20 16.40
N LYS A 128 16.31 -0.52 17.49
CA LYS A 128 17.04 0.66 17.99
C LYS A 128 18.18 0.28 18.93
N LEU A 129 18.03 -0.84 19.64
CA LEU A 129 18.98 -1.30 20.64
C LEU A 129 19.41 -2.73 20.34
N PHE A 130 20.72 -2.97 20.37
CA PHE A 130 21.29 -4.31 20.25
C PHE A 130 22.64 -4.37 20.97
N ASN A 131 23.07 -5.59 21.30
CA ASN A 131 24.39 -5.79 21.89
C ASN A 131 25.46 -5.74 20.78
N SER A 132 26.34 -4.72 20.80
CA SER A 132 27.38 -4.54 19.78
C SER A 132 28.55 -5.51 19.92
N GLN A 133 28.81 -6.02 21.13
CA GLN A 133 29.82 -7.04 21.37
C GLN A 133 29.33 -8.41 20.88
N PHE A 134 28.08 -8.74 21.20
CA PHE A 134 27.42 -10.00 20.89
C PHE A 134 26.22 -9.75 19.98
N GLN A 135 26.49 -9.52 18.69
CA GLN A 135 25.46 -9.13 17.72
C GLN A 135 24.37 -10.21 17.57
N PRO A 136 23.13 -9.82 17.25
CA PRO A 136 22.00 -10.75 17.21
C PRO A 136 22.08 -11.73 16.03
N PHE A 137 22.68 -11.35 14.89
CA PHE A 137 22.69 -12.10 13.63
C PHE A 137 24.03 -12.80 13.33
N GLN A 138 24.55 -13.57 14.28
CA GLN A 138 25.93 -14.09 14.18
C GLN A 138 26.05 -15.42 13.43
N CYS A 139 24.96 -16.15 13.15
CA CYS A 139 25.06 -17.43 12.46
C CYS A 139 25.55 -17.35 10.99
N GLY A 140 25.51 -16.17 10.36
CA GLY A 140 25.98 -15.98 8.98
C GLY A 140 25.02 -16.52 7.91
N ASP A 141 25.27 -16.18 6.64
CA ASP A 141 24.47 -16.60 5.45
C ASP A 141 22.96 -16.29 5.52
N LEU A 142 22.55 -15.33 6.33
CA LEU A 142 21.15 -14.93 6.46
C LEU A 142 20.74 -13.98 5.34
N ASP A 143 19.50 -14.14 4.86
CA ASP A 143 18.76 -13.12 4.14
C ASP A 143 17.91 -12.33 5.15
N ILE A 144 18.33 -11.10 5.44
CA ILE A 144 17.68 -10.21 6.41
C ILE A 144 16.88 -9.17 5.65
N TYR A 145 15.56 -9.24 5.78
CA TYR A 145 14.63 -8.32 5.14
C TYR A 145 14.32 -7.16 6.10
N VAL A 146 14.63 -5.93 5.66
CA VAL A 146 14.40 -4.67 6.41
C VAL A 146 13.40 -3.79 5.67
N PRO A 147 12.51 -3.03 6.36
CA PRO A 147 11.60 -2.11 5.69
C PRO A 147 12.38 -1.09 4.85
N LYS A 148 11.91 -0.79 3.64
CA LYS A 148 12.62 0.08 2.70
C LYS A 148 13.09 1.41 3.33
N GLU A 149 12.22 2.08 4.09
CA GLU A 149 12.53 3.36 4.73
C GLU A 149 13.58 3.25 5.85
N GLY A 150 13.77 2.06 6.41
CA GLY A 150 14.74 1.78 7.47
C GLY A 150 16.07 1.21 6.98
N LEU A 151 16.25 1.00 5.67
CA LEU A 151 17.44 0.33 5.14
C LEU A 151 18.74 1.11 5.43
N GLU A 152 18.70 2.43 5.25
CA GLU A 152 19.84 3.31 5.52
C GLU A 152 20.19 3.31 7.02
N GLU A 153 19.18 3.46 7.89
CA GLU A 153 19.34 3.40 9.35
C GLU A 153 19.96 2.05 9.77
N PHE A 154 19.36 0.93 9.33
CA PHE A 154 19.84 -0.41 9.66
C PHE A 154 21.31 -0.63 9.24
N THR A 155 21.67 -0.16 8.05
CA THR A 155 23.04 -0.25 7.54
C THR A 155 24.01 0.58 8.39
N SER A 156 23.59 1.79 8.80
CA SER A 156 24.40 2.69 9.63
C SER A 156 24.71 2.13 11.02
N LEU A 157 23.81 1.29 11.57
CA LEU A 157 23.98 0.66 12.88
C LEU A 157 25.13 -0.34 12.94
N LYS A 158 25.65 -0.81 11.80
CA LYS A 158 26.71 -1.85 11.74
C LYS A 158 26.33 -3.13 12.50
N ILE A 159 25.04 -3.43 12.63
CA ILE A 159 24.50 -4.57 13.41
C ILE A 159 24.91 -5.94 12.85
N ILE A 160 25.31 -6.01 11.58
CA ILE A 160 25.83 -7.22 10.90
C ILE A 160 27.32 -7.13 10.56
N SER A 161 28.03 -6.12 11.05
CA SER A 161 29.43 -5.85 10.66
C SER A 161 30.42 -6.98 11.00
N LYS A 162 30.08 -7.85 11.96
CA LYS A 162 30.90 -9.01 12.32
C LYS A 162 30.58 -10.26 11.50
N THR A 163 29.56 -10.21 10.64
CA THR A 163 29.05 -11.36 9.87
C THR A 163 28.81 -10.97 8.41
N PRO A 164 29.90 -10.82 7.61
CA PRO A 164 29.79 -10.30 6.25
C PRO A 164 29.07 -11.24 5.25
N SER A 165 28.81 -12.49 5.64
CA SER A 165 28.04 -13.44 4.82
C SER A 165 26.53 -13.19 4.84
N ASN A 166 26.03 -12.38 5.79
CA ASN A 166 24.64 -11.95 5.81
C ASN A 166 24.36 -10.97 4.67
N ARG A 167 23.16 -11.08 4.09
CA ARG A 167 22.64 -10.24 3.00
C ARG A 167 21.45 -9.46 3.50
N VAL A 168 21.40 -8.17 3.19
CA VAL A 168 20.28 -7.29 3.57
C VAL A 168 19.46 -6.99 2.34
N HIS A 169 18.15 -7.19 2.45
CA HIS A 169 17.18 -6.92 1.39
C HIS A 169 16.15 -5.92 1.89
N GLU A 170 15.70 -5.04 0.99
CA GLU A 170 14.51 -4.24 1.27
C GLU A 170 13.24 -5.08 1.07
N TRP A 171 12.27 -4.92 1.98
CA TRP A 171 10.89 -5.38 1.81
C TRP A 171 9.95 -4.34 2.40
N GLY A 172 8.65 -4.54 2.27
CA GLY A 172 7.67 -3.73 2.98
C GLY A 172 7.72 -2.28 2.49
N ASN A 173 6.85 -1.94 1.55
CA ASN A 173 6.36 -0.56 1.57
C ASN A 173 5.70 -0.39 2.95
N PRO A 174 6.15 0.52 3.83
CA PRO A 174 5.45 0.74 5.08
C PRO A 174 4.00 1.09 4.76
N GLU A 175 3.09 0.91 5.72
CA GLU A 175 1.76 1.52 5.63
C GLU A 175 1.93 2.93 5.04
N LEU A 176 1.32 3.17 3.87
CA LEU A 176 1.38 4.46 3.18
C LEU A 176 1.21 5.56 4.23
N GLN A 177 2.25 6.34 4.55
CA GLN A 177 2.03 7.43 5.51
C GLN A 177 1.13 8.44 4.79
N LEU A 178 -0.10 8.61 5.29
CA LEU A 178 -1.03 9.55 4.68
C LEU A 178 -0.47 10.96 4.89
N ASN A 179 -0.02 11.58 3.82
CA ASN A 179 0.34 12.99 3.78
C ASN A 179 -0.62 13.71 2.85
N ILE A 180 -1.67 14.33 3.40
CA ILE A 180 -2.53 15.25 2.64
C ILE A 180 -1.76 16.55 2.46
N VAL A 181 -1.23 16.79 1.27
CA VAL A 181 -0.32 17.89 0.95
C VAL A 181 -1.03 19.24 1.01
N ASP A 182 -2.26 19.31 0.46
CA ASP A 182 -3.02 20.56 0.43
C ASP A 182 -3.54 20.93 1.83
N PRO A 183 -3.19 22.11 2.38
CA PRO A 183 -3.56 22.48 3.74
C PRO A 183 -5.08 22.69 3.90
N TYR A 184 -5.77 23.16 2.86
CA TYR A 184 -7.22 23.32 2.88
C TYR A 184 -7.90 21.94 2.86
N ALA A 185 -7.39 21.01 2.06
CA ALA A 185 -7.88 19.63 2.04
C ALA A 185 -7.73 18.99 3.43
N ARG A 186 -6.54 19.10 4.02
CA ARG A 186 -6.24 18.58 5.36
C ARG A 186 -7.20 19.14 6.39
N GLN A 187 -7.30 20.46 6.51
CA GLN A 187 -8.18 21.13 7.49
C GLN A 187 -9.65 20.74 7.30
N THR A 188 -10.11 20.69 6.05
CA THR A 188 -11.51 20.34 5.73
C THR A 188 -11.83 18.92 6.14
N LEU A 189 -10.97 17.95 5.82
CA LEU A 189 -11.15 16.55 6.16
C LEU A 189 -11.04 16.32 7.68
N GLU A 190 -10.05 16.94 8.33
CA GLU A 190 -9.90 16.82 9.79
C GLU A 190 -11.12 17.36 10.54
N ARG A 191 -11.71 18.46 10.05
CA ARG A 191 -12.96 19.01 10.57
C ARG A 191 -14.16 18.10 10.31
N LEU A 192 -14.29 17.55 9.11
CA LEU A 192 -15.46 16.73 8.73
C LEU A 192 -15.48 15.35 9.40
N TYR A 193 -14.30 14.78 9.63
CA TYR A 193 -14.16 13.44 10.21
C TYR A 193 -13.63 13.45 11.65
N ASN A 194 -13.75 14.59 12.34
CA ASN A 194 -13.50 14.77 13.77
C ASN A 194 -12.14 14.25 14.26
N GLY A 195 -11.06 14.55 13.56
CA GLY A 195 -9.73 14.13 14.01
C GLY A 195 -8.64 14.28 12.96
N LYS A 196 -7.41 13.98 13.37
CA LYS A 196 -6.26 13.93 12.45
C LYS A 196 -6.47 12.86 11.39
N MET A 197 -6.12 13.20 10.15
CA MET A 197 -6.21 12.25 9.05
C MET A 197 -5.08 11.21 9.14
N SER A 198 -5.45 9.94 9.12
CA SER A 198 -4.53 8.78 9.05
C SER A 198 -5.01 7.84 7.94
N MET A 199 -4.17 6.90 7.49
CA MET A 199 -4.62 5.90 6.52
C MET A 199 -5.79 5.08 7.03
N ALA A 200 -5.77 4.65 8.28
CA ALA A 200 -6.87 3.89 8.87
C ALA A 200 -8.20 4.67 8.81
N ASN A 201 -8.17 5.99 8.96
CA ASN A 201 -9.35 6.84 8.84
C ASN A 201 -9.78 6.97 7.36
N VAL A 202 -8.85 7.26 6.46
CA VAL A 202 -9.14 7.41 5.02
C VAL A 202 -9.75 6.15 4.42
N LEU A 203 -9.23 4.98 4.78
CA LEU A 203 -9.72 3.68 4.31
C LEU A 203 -11.13 3.36 4.78
N ARG A 204 -11.68 4.09 5.77
CA ARG A 204 -13.04 3.90 6.29
C ARG A 204 -14.03 4.94 5.78
N ILE A 205 -13.57 5.98 5.10
CA ILE A 205 -14.46 7.01 4.54
C ILE A 205 -15.20 6.42 3.35
N THR A 206 -16.53 6.45 3.42
CA THR A 206 -17.42 5.89 2.39
C THR A 206 -18.11 6.95 1.53
N VAL A 207 -18.10 8.22 1.96
CA VAL A 207 -18.81 9.33 1.31
C VAL A 207 -17.93 10.58 1.26
N LEU A 208 -17.80 11.18 0.07
CA LEU A 208 -17.10 12.46 -0.19
C LEU A 208 -18.01 13.48 -0.88
N ASN A 209 -19.32 13.37 -0.71
CA ASN A 209 -20.27 14.25 -1.40
C ASN A 209 -20.19 15.68 -0.89
N ASN A 210 -20.08 16.65 -1.80
CA ASN A 210 -19.96 18.09 -1.54
C ASN A 210 -18.75 18.52 -0.69
N THR A 211 -17.81 17.62 -0.37
CA THR A 211 -16.72 17.86 0.59
C THR A 211 -15.91 19.13 0.31
N PHE A 212 -15.59 19.42 -0.95
CA PHE A 212 -14.79 20.58 -1.35
C PHE A 212 -15.55 21.55 -2.26
N ASN A 213 -16.88 21.45 -2.32
CA ASN A 213 -17.72 22.21 -3.25
C ASN A 213 -17.48 23.74 -3.15
N ASN A 214 -17.28 24.38 -4.31
CA ASN A 214 -16.95 25.79 -4.55
C ASN A 214 -15.68 26.28 -3.83
N SER A 215 -14.76 25.40 -3.47
CA SER A 215 -13.52 25.82 -2.81
C SER A 215 -12.62 26.62 -3.76
N LEU A 216 -12.34 27.86 -3.39
CA LEU A 216 -11.31 28.68 -4.03
C LEU A 216 -9.91 28.50 -3.39
N GLN A 217 -9.82 27.69 -2.33
CA GLN A 217 -8.57 27.46 -1.61
C GLN A 217 -7.91 26.12 -1.94
N LEU A 218 -8.70 25.11 -2.35
CA LEU A 218 -8.19 23.81 -2.75
C LEU A 218 -7.37 23.93 -4.05
N ARG A 219 -6.12 23.48 -4.01
CA ARG A 219 -5.17 23.52 -5.14
C ARG A 219 -4.82 22.13 -5.66
N THR A 220 -4.61 21.16 -4.77
CA THR A 220 -4.28 19.77 -5.13
C THR A 220 -5.02 18.78 -4.22
N PHE A 221 -5.25 17.56 -4.72
CA PHE A 221 -5.81 16.46 -3.92
C PHE A 221 -5.56 15.09 -4.56
N GLU A 222 -4.28 14.77 -4.83
CA GLU A 222 -3.90 13.48 -5.42
C GLU A 222 -4.14 12.30 -4.47
N GLU A 223 -4.27 12.58 -3.18
CA GLU A 223 -4.50 11.62 -2.12
C GLU A 223 -5.89 10.96 -2.20
N LEU A 224 -6.79 11.45 -3.07
CA LEU A 224 -8.07 10.80 -3.36
C LEU A 224 -7.90 9.31 -3.70
N LYS A 225 -6.77 8.92 -4.31
CA LYS A 225 -6.44 7.53 -4.64
C LYS A 225 -6.45 6.58 -3.43
N TYR A 226 -6.30 7.09 -2.22
CA TYR A 226 -6.32 6.29 -0.99
C TYR A 226 -7.72 6.09 -0.40
N PHE A 227 -8.75 6.80 -0.88
CA PHE A 227 -10.12 6.73 -0.37
C PHE A 227 -10.87 5.52 -0.95
N THR A 228 -10.32 4.32 -0.75
CA THR A 228 -10.76 3.07 -1.41
C THR A 228 -12.07 2.47 -0.89
N SER A 229 -12.71 3.12 0.09
CA SER A 229 -14.06 2.75 0.55
C SER A 229 -15.14 3.70 0.02
N VAL A 230 -14.77 4.77 -0.68
CA VAL A 230 -15.72 5.67 -1.31
C VAL A 230 -16.31 4.98 -2.53
N THR A 231 -17.63 4.83 -2.53
CA THR A 231 -18.38 4.19 -3.62
C THR A 231 -19.07 5.18 -4.54
N SER A 232 -19.29 6.42 -4.07
CA SER A 232 -19.92 7.47 -4.85
C SER A 232 -19.35 8.85 -4.54
N MET A 233 -19.36 9.69 -5.57
CA MET A 233 -18.98 11.10 -5.48
C MET A 233 -20.08 11.96 -6.10
N TYR A 234 -20.41 13.08 -5.46
CA TYR A 234 -21.39 14.06 -5.94
C TYR A 234 -20.94 15.46 -5.59
N ARG A 235 -20.72 16.29 -6.62
CA ARG A 235 -20.28 17.69 -6.48
C ARG A 235 -19.05 17.86 -5.59
N THR A 236 -18.23 16.82 -5.46
CA THR A 236 -17.09 16.78 -4.52
C THR A 236 -16.12 17.92 -4.80
N PHE A 237 -15.84 18.23 -6.07
CA PHE A 237 -14.97 19.32 -6.51
C PHE A 237 -15.68 20.33 -7.42
N TYR A 238 -17.02 20.41 -7.32
CA TYR A 238 -17.81 21.36 -8.11
C TYR A 238 -17.29 22.78 -7.87
N GLY A 239 -16.98 23.54 -8.90
CA GLY A 239 -16.57 24.94 -8.76
C GLY A 239 -15.21 25.16 -8.08
N CYS A 240 -14.37 24.12 -7.94
CA CYS A 240 -13.01 24.26 -7.41
C CYS A 240 -12.06 24.88 -8.43
N LYS A 241 -12.19 26.20 -8.64
CA LYS A 241 -11.52 26.95 -9.73
C LYS A 241 -10.00 26.99 -9.66
N ASN A 242 -9.40 26.60 -8.53
CA ASN A 242 -7.94 26.54 -8.34
C ASN A 242 -7.39 25.11 -8.24
N LEU A 243 -8.25 24.08 -8.28
CA LEU A 243 -7.84 22.68 -8.25
C LEU A 243 -7.21 22.30 -9.59
N THR A 244 -5.91 22.00 -9.59
CA THR A 244 -5.08 21.71 -10.76
C THR A 244 -4.33 20.39 -10.60
N GLY A 245 -3.48 20.05 -11.57
CA GLY A 245 -2.69 18.82 -11.58
C GLY A 245 -3.49 17.63 -12.10
N THR A 246 -3.19 16.44 -11.60
CA THR A 246 -3.83 15.20 -12.03
C THR A 246 -4.60 14.57 -10.88
N MET A 247 -5.58 13.72 -11.19
CA MET A 247 -6.39 13.06 -10.17
C MET A 247 -6.69 11.62 -10.54
N THR A 248 -6.35 10.69 -9.64
CA THR A 248 -6.72 9.28 -9.76
C THR A 248 -7.96 9.00 -8.92
N ILE A 249 -9.02 8.53 -9.58
CA ILE A 249 -10.28 8.10 -8.99
C ILE A 249 -10.18 6.60 -8.66
N PRO A 250 -10.27 6.21 -7.38
CA PRO A 250 -10.14 4.82 -6.95
C PRO A 250 -11.11 3.87 -7.66
N SER A 251 -10.70 2.60 -7.80
CA SER A 251 -11.55 1.56 -8.40
C SER A 251 -12.84 1.28 -7.63
N SER A 252 -12.89 1.67 -6.35
CA SER A 252 -14.09 1.58 -5.51
C SER A 252 -15.20 2.56 -5.90
N VAL A 253 -14.88 3.65 -6.60
CA VAL A 253 -15.85 4.68 -6.96
C VAL A 253 -16.69 4.20 -8.14
N MET A 254 -17.85 3.64 -7.82
CA MET A 254 -18.80 3.07 -8.77
C MET A 254 -19.75 4.10 -9.36
N THR A 255 -19.87 5.28 -8.77
CA THR A 255 -20.77 6.34 -9.25
C THR A 255 -20.13 7.72 -9.10
N VAL A 256 -19.91 8.40 -10.22
CA VAL A 256 -19.42 9.78 -10.26
C VAL A 256 -20.55 10.66 -10.76
N ASN A 257 -21.29 11.27 -9.84
CA ASN A 257 -22.48 12.03 -10.18
C ASN A 257 -22.15 13.31 -10.96
N GLY A 258 -23.23 13.92 -11.47
CA GLY A 258 -23.14 15.11 -12.29
C GLY A 258 -22.37 16.24 -11.62
N THR A 259 -21.62 16.97 -12.45
CA THR A 259 -20.85 18.17 -12.08
C THR A 259 -19.75 17.98 -11.03
N THR A 260 -19.29 16.75 -10.78
CA THR A 260 -18.25 16.46 -9.77
C THR A 260 -16.94 17.22 -9.98
N PHE A 261 -16.46 17.41 -11.21
CA PHE A 261 -15.25 18.18 -11.54
C PHE A 261 -15.55 19.48 -12.31
N TYR A 262 -16.81 19.93 -12.32
CA TYR A 262 -17.22 21.13 -13.05
C TYR A 262 -16.38 22.35 -12.65
N GLN A 263 -15.88 23.11 -13.63
CA GLN A 263 -15.06 24.32 -13.43
C GLN A 263 -13.73 24.11 -12.67
N THR A 264 -13.18 22.89 -12.67
CA THR A 264 -11.82 22.65 -12.18
C THR A 264 -10.75 23.04 -13.21
N GLN A 265 -9.49 23.13 -12.78
CA GLN A 265 -8.32 23.35 -13.64
C GLN A 265 -7.45 22.09 -13.77
N LEU A 266 -8.04 20.91 -13.53
CA LEU A 266 -7.35 19.63 -13.65
C LEU A 266 -6.83 19.44 -15.09
N VAL A 267 -5.60 18.96 -15.20
CA VAL A 267 -4.94 18.60 -16.46
C VAL A 267 -5.30 17.17 -16.87
N GLY A 268 -5.43 16.27 -15.90
CA GLY A 268 -5.67 14.86 -16.14
C GLY A 268 -6.54 14.19 -15.10
N ILE A 269 -7.42 13.28 -15.52
CA ILE A 269 -8.25 12.46 -14.61
C ILE A 269 -8.13 10.99 -15.02
N GLU A 270 -7.83 10.12 -14.07
CA GLU A 270 -7.72 8.68 -14.29
C GLU A 270 -8.77 7.92 -13.48
N PHE A 271 -9.66 7.20 -14.16
CA PHE A 271 -10.67 6.35 -13.55
C PHE A 271 -10.21 4.89 -13.56
N LEU A 272 -10.00 4.31 -12.37
CA LEU A 272 -9.53 2.93 -12.21
C LEU A 272 -10.66 1.89 -12.24
N ALA A 273 -11.91 2.31 -12.00
CA ALA A 273 -13.06 1.40 -11.92
C ALA A 273 -13.37 0.75 -13.29
N GLN A 274 -13.72 -0.53 -13.26
CA GLN A 274 -14.08 -1.32 -14.46
C GLN A 274 -15.55 -1.16 -14.89
N ASN A 275 -16.40 -0.57 -14.04
CA ASN A 275 -17.85 -0.55 -14.25
C ASN A 275 -18.54 0.61 -13.50
N PHE A 276 -17.95 1.80 -13.55
CA PHE A 276 -18.57 2.98 -12.93
C PHE A 276 -19.68 3.59 -13.79
N LYS A 277 -20.57 4.34 -13.14
CA LYS A 277 -21.55 5.21 -13.78
C LYS A 277 -21.15 6.67 -13.64
N TRP A 278 -21.47 7.48 -14.64
CA TRP A 278 -21.15 8.92 -14.65
C TRP A 278 -22.39 9.79 -14.86
N GLY A 279 -22.39 10.97 -14.25
CA GLY A 279 -23.49 11.92 -14.33
C GLY A 279 -23.21 13.09 -15.27
N HIS A 280 -24.28 13.81 -15.58
CA HIS A 280 -24.26 14.97 -16.45
C HIS A 280 -23.27 16.07 -16.02
N GLY A 281 -22.49 16.58 -16.97
CA GLY A 281 -21.58 17.70 -16.73
C GLY A 281 -20.41 17.43 -15.81
N MET A 282 -20.05 16.16 -15.61
CA MET A 282 -18.96 15.73 -14.74
C MET A 282 -17.65 16.50 -14.98
N VAL A 283 -17.29 16.80 -16.24
CA VAL A 283 -16.07 17.52 -16.65
C VAL A 283 -16.34 18.78 -17.49
N TRP A 284 -17.53 19.38 -17.34
CA TRP A 284 -17.86 20.60 -18.07
C TRP A 284 -17.10 21.82 -17.57
N ALA A 285 -16.82 22.75 -18.47
CA ALA A 285 -16.07 23.97 -18.19
C ALA A 285 -14.71 23.71 -17.50
N CYS A 286 -14.02 22.62 -17.83
CA CYS A 286 -12.64 22.33 -17.40
C CYS A 286 -11.64 22.77 -18.48
N PRO A 287 -11.14 24.03 -18.47
CA PRO A 287 -10.39 24.60 -19.59
C PRO A 287 -8.95 24.07 -19.73
N LYS A 288 -8.42 23.43 -18.69
CA LYS A 288 -7.03 22.91 -18.65
C LYS A 288 -6.94 21.41 -18.87
N LEU A 289 -8.07 20.73 -19.05
CA LEU A 289 -8.08 19.29 -19.24
C LEU A 289 -7.37 18.95 -20.55
N GLU A 290 -6.41 18.05 -20.48
CA GLU A 290 -5.63 17.54 -21.62
C GLU A 290 -5.90 16.05 -21.85
N TRP A 291 -6.23 15.31 -20.79
CA TRP A 291 -6.53 13.89 -20.92
C TRP A 291 -7.48 13.36 -19.85
N ILE A 292 -8.21 12.30 -20.21
CA ILE A 292 -8.86 11.40 -19.26
C ILE A 292 -8.42 9.98 -19.59
N LYS A 293 -8.14 9.18 -18.57
CA LYS A 293 -7.96 7.74 -18.68
C LYS A 293 -9.15 7.03 -18.08
N MET A 294 -9.68 6.04 -18.79
CA MET A 294 -10.66 5.11 -18.24
C MET A 294 -10.10 3.70 -18.41
N HIS A 295 -9.97 2.96 -17.31
CA HIS A 295 -9.49 1.58 -17.35
C HIS A 295 -10.59 0.57 -17.71
N SER A 296 -11.84 1.02 -17.76
CA SER A 296 -13.02 0.22 -18.07
C SER A 296 -12.94 -0.37 -19.47
N LYS A 297 -13.09 -1.70 -19.57
CA LYS A 297 -13.20 -2.41 -20.87
C LYS A 297 -14.57 -2.21 -21.51
N GLU A 298 -15.60 -2.19 -20.68
CA GLU A 298 -16.97 -1.88 -21.08
C GLU A 298 -17.20 -0.37 -21.03
N VAL A 299 -18.03 0.19 -21.90
CA VAL A 299 -18.28 1.63 -21.90
C VAL A 299 -19.07 2.02 -20.63
N PRO A 300 -18.56 2.94 -19.78
CA PRO A 300 -19.25 3.40 -18.58
C PRO A 300 -20.60 4.01 -18.90
N GLN A 301 -21.62 3.60 -18.16
CA GLN A 301 -22.99 4.01 -18.42
C GLN A 301 -23.32 5.33 -17.73
N LYS A 302 -24.11 6.16 -18.41
CA LYS A 302 -24.62 7.40 -17.82
C LYS A 302 -25.65 7.07 -16.73
N ILE A 303 -25.63 7.81 -15.61
CA ILE A 303 -26.56 7.59 -14.48
C ILE A 303 -28.01 7.83 -14.91
N THR A 304 -28.24 8.92 -15.66
CA THR A 304 -29.54 9.22 -16.26
C THR A 304 -29.49 8.85 -17.73
N ALA A 305 -30.44 8.04 -18.19
CA ALA A 305 -30.58 7.61 -19.59
C ALA A 305 -31.04 8.74 -20.54
N ASN A 306 -30.66 9.99 -20.25
CA ASN A 306 -30.93 11.12 -21.12
C ASN A 306 -29.79 11.24 -22.14
N ASP A 307 -30.12 11.06 -23.41
CA ASP A 307 -29.22 11.11 -24.56
C ASP A 307 -28.90 12.54 -25.04
N GLN A 308 -29.49 13.58 -24.45
CA GLN A 308 -29.30 14.96 -24.92
C GLN A 308 -27.87 15.50 -24.76
N TYR A 309 -27.12 14.98 -23.79
CA TYR A 309 -25.85 15.59 -23.39
C TYR A 309 -24.72 14.55 -23.39
N PRO A 310 -23.89 14.50 -24.45
CA PRO A 310 -22.72 13.64 -24.49
C PRO A 310 -21.69 14.02 -23.40
N PHE A 311 -20.70 13.15 -23.22
CA PHE A 311 -19.78 13.15 -22.09
C PHE A 311 -19.14 14.52 -21.78
N ASP A 312 -18.66 15.22 -22.80
CA ASP A 312 -17.98 16.53 -22.68
C ASP A 312 -18.75 17.69 -23.30
N PHE A 313 -20.07 17.57 -23.46
CA PHE A 313 -20.93 18.53 -24.19
C PHE A 313 -20.61 20.04 -24.01
N ALA A 314 -20.28 20.48 -22.78
CA ALA A 314 -19.94 21.88 -22.49
C ALA A 314 -18.50 22.04 -21.99
N ILE A 315 -17.56 21.23 -22.48
CA ILE A 315 -16.14 21.50 -22.28
C ILE A 315 -15.69 22.60 -23.24
N ASN A 316 -14.92 23.56 -22.74
CA ASN A 316 -14.48 24.72 -23.53
C ASN A 316 -13.15 24.45 -24.27
N ASN A 317 -12.54 23.29 -24.05
CA ASN A 317 -11.33 22.84 -24.74
C ASN A 317 -11.62 21.54 -25.49
N ASN A 318 -11.51 21.55 -26.82
CA ASN A 318 -11.77 20.38 -27.66
C ASN A 318 -10.50 19.63 -28.09
N THR A 319 -9.35 19.87 -27.45
CA THR A 319 -8.07 19.20 -27.79
C THR A 319 -7.72 18.02 -26.87
N TRP A 320 -8.42 17.87 -25.75
CA TRP A 320 -8.16 16.80 -24.78
C TRP A 320 -8.46 15.41 -25.35
N LYS A 321 -7.79 14.38 -24.83
CA LYS A 321 -7.91 13.00 -25.31
C LYS A 321 -8.48 12.06 -24.25
N LEU A 322 -9.37 11.16 -24.66
CA LEU A 322 -9.83 10.05 -23.84
C LEU A 322 -9.01 8.80 -24.17
N TYR A 323 -8.27 8.28 -23.20
CA TYR A 323 -7.50 7.05 -23.32
C TYR A 323 -8.25 5.88 -22.66
N VAL A 324 -8.44 4.80 -23.41
CA VAL A 324 -9.20 3.60 -23.00
C VAL A 324 -8.40 2.34 -23.34
N PRO A 325 -8.67 1.15 -22.76
CA PRO A 325 -7.93 -0.05 -23.11
C PRO A 325 -7.98 -0.28 -24.62
N ASP A 326 -6.85 -0.61 -25.24
CA ASP A 326 -6.68 -0.65 -26.70
C ASP A 326 -7.80 -1.42 -27.42
N GLN A 327 -8.18 -2.57 -26.86
CA GLN A 327 -9.26 -3.44 -27.35
C GLN A 327 -10.68 -2.83 -27.26
N SER A 328 -10.85 -1.69 -26.60
CA SER A 328 -12.15 -1.05 -26.31
C SER A 328 -12.37 0.23 -27.11
N VAL A 329 -11.36 0.71 -27.86
CA VAL A 329 -11.42 1.98 -28.60
C VAL A 329 -12.66 2.06 -29.50
N ASP A 330 -12.88 1.04 -30.34
CA ASP A 330 -14.01 1.01 -31.27
C ASP A 330 -15.36 1.01 -30.54
N LYS A 331 -15.42 0.33 -29.39
CA LYS A 331 -16.63 0.27 -28.55
C LYS A 331 -16.97 1.64 -27.97
N TYR A 332 -15.98 2.36 -27.48
CA TYR A 332 -16.16 3.74 -27.00
C TYR A 332 -16.52 4.70 -28.14
N LYS A 333 -15.91 4.56 -29.32
CA LYS A 333 -16.25 5.37 -30.50
C LYS A 333 -17.69 5.14 -30.98
N ALA A 334 -18.21 3.93 -30.83
CA ALA A 334 -19.58 3.57 -31.20
C ALA A 334 -20.65 4.01 -30.17
N ASP A 335 -20.26 4.28 -28.92
CA ASP A 335 -21.21 4.60 -27.86
C ASP A 335 -21.85 5.99 -28.05
N HIS A 336 -23.16 6.09 -27.83
CA HIS A 336 -23.91 7.33 -28.04
C HIS A 336 -23.33 8.52 -27.24
N ASN A 337 -22.89 8.29 -26.01
CA ASN A 337 -22.44 9.35 -25.12
C ASN A 337 -20.99 9.78 -25.36
N PHE A 338 -20.18 8.93 -26.01
CA PHE A 338 -18.76 9.16 -26.26
C PHE A 338 -18.44 9.41 -27.73
N LYS A 339 -19.33 9.08 -28.68
CA LYS A 339 -19.11 9.21 -30.13
C LYS A 339 -18.70 10.62 -30.57
N ASN A 340 -19.12 11.66 -29.84
CA ASN A 340 -18.77 13.05 -30.15
C ASN A 340 -17.27 13.37 -29.90
N LEU A 341 -16.56 12.50 -29.18
CA LEU A 341 -15.12 12.61 -29.00
C LEU A 341 -14.36 12.22 -30.28
N GLY A 342 -14.90 11.29 -31.09
CA GLY A 342 -14.30 10.86 -32.35
C GLY A 342 -12.84 10.43 -32.19
N GLU A 343 -11.95 11.06 -32.94
CA GLU A 343 -10.49 10.79 -32.91
C GLU A 343 -9.79 11.20 -31.62
N ARG A 344 -10.50 11.84 -30.68
CA ARG A 344 -9.99 12.08 -29.33
C ARG A 344 -10.00 10.82 -28.47
N ILE A 345 -10.71 9.77 -28.88
CA ILE A 345 -10.65 8.45 -28.24
C ILE A 345 -9.41 7.71 -28.77
N ARG A 346 -8.46 7.44 -27.90
CA ARG A 346 -7.15 6.86 -28.21
C ARG A 346 -6.90 5.58 -27.39
N PRO A 347 -6.11 4.63 -27.91
CA PRO A 347 -5.68 3.47 -27.14
C PRO A 347 -4.78 3.89 -25.97
N MET A 348 -4.91 3.22 -24.83
CA MET A 348 -4.13 3.52 -23.62
C MET A 348 -2.62 3.38 -23.87
N SER A 349 -2.21 2.48 -24.76
CA SER A 349 -0.80 2.30 -25.13
C SER A 349 -0.16 3.52 -25.82
N GLU A 350 -0.94 4.45 -26.37
CA GLU A 350 -0.43 5.69 -26.95
C GLU A 350 -0.23 6.82 -25.93
N PHE A 351 -0.61 6.60 -24.67
CA PHE A 351 -0.43 7.59 -23.63
C PHE A 351 1.05 7.78 -23.31
N ASN A 352 1.62 8.90 -23.74
CA ASN A 352 2.97 9.34 -23.39
C ASN A 352 2.86 10.57 -22.50
N ASN A 353 3.44 10.50 -21.30
CA ASN A 353 3.51 11.61 -20.34
C ASN A 353 4.65 12.57 -20.66
#